data_AF-A0A954BEL7-F1
#
_entry.id   AF-A0A954BEL7-F1
#
_cell.length_a   1.000
_cell.length_b   1.000
_cell.length_c   1.000
_cell.angle_alpha   90.00
_cell.angle_beta   90.00
_cell.angle_gamma   90.00
#
_symmetry.space_group_name_H-M   'P 1'
#
loop_
_entity.id
_entity.type
_entity.pdbx_description
1 polymer ?
#
loop_
_entity_poly.entity_id
_entity_poly.type
_entity_poly.pdbx_seq_one_letter_code
_entity_poly.pdbx_strand_id
1 'polypeptide(L)'
;MRTIFAAAILSVVASQASAGQVWLTMDQVRPYELQKPAGQIIVGNPAIADVTVQDKERVFLFGKAPGMTNIYIFDDEGQFVDNLLIRVRATTQDMLVMHRGAERTTYTCTTNCEPTMTVGDDTQTFTELNQQVSTKVQQALQATPQ
;
A
#
# COMPACT_ATOMS: atom_id res chain seq x y z
N MET A 1 -29.15 -1.39 64.40
CA MET A 1 -29.96 -1.11 63.20
C MET A 1 -29.00 -0.82 62.06
N ARG A 2 -29.02 -1.66 61.01
CA ARG A 2 -27.93 -1.85 60.04
C ARG A 2 -27.97 -0.78 58.94
N THR A 3 -26.87 -0.07 58.73
CA THR A 3 -26.65 0.81 57.58
C THR A 3 -26.20 -0.03 56.38
N ILE A 4 -26.94 0.03 55.28
CA ILE A 4 -26.61 -0.65 54.02
C ILE A 4 -25.96 0.40 53.11
N PHE A 5 -24.63 0.32 52.91
CA PHE A 5 -23.92 1.04 51.87
C PHE A 5 -24.04 0.25 50.56
N ALA A 6 -24.78 0.79 49.58
CA ALA A 6 -24.83 0.26 48.23
C ALA A 6 -23.64 0.82 47.43
N ALA A 7 -22.62 -0.02 47.19
CA ALA A 7 -21.50 0.31 46.33
C ALA A 7 -21.91 0.10 44.85
N ALA A 8 -22.08 1.20 44.11
CA ALA A 8 -22.32 1.17 42.67
C ALA A 8 -21.01 0.84 41.94
N ILE A 9 -20.98 -0.31 41.27
CA ILE A 9 -19.85 -0.76 40.45
C ILE A 9 -20.00 -0.16 39.05
N LEU A 10 -19.24 0.89 38.73
CA LEU A 10 -19.14 1.40 37.35
C LEU A 10 -18.25 0.46 36.53
N SER A 11 -18.84 -0.25 35.57
CA SER A 11 -18.11 -1.05 34.59
C SER A 11 -17.58 -0.14 33.47
N VAL A 12 -16.27 0.12 33.45
CA VAL A 12 -15.62 0.79 32.31
C VAL A 12 -15.46 -0.23 31.19
N VAL A 13 -16.25 -0.10 30.13
CA VAL A 13 -16.05 -0.83 28.88
C VAL A 13 -14.95 -0.12 28.08
N ALA A 14 -13.76 -0.72 28.02
CA ALA A 14 -12.68 -0.22 27.18
C ALA A 14 -12.95 -0.59 25.72
N SER A 15 -13.20 0.40 24.86
CA SER A 15 -13.24 0.21 23.41
C SER A 15 -11.84 -0.11 22.91
N GLN A 16 -11.61 -1.37 22.52
CA GLN A 16 -10.36 -1.75 21.87
C GLN A 16 -10.39 -1.27 20.42
N ALA A 17 -9.61 -0.24 20.10
CA ALA A 17 -9.35 0.13 18.71
C ALA A 17 -8.57 -1.00 18.03
N SER A 18 -9.25 -1.79 17.21
CA SER A 18 -8.63 -2.84 16.39
C SER A 18 -8.08 -2.19 15.13
N ALA A 19 -6.76 -2.15 14.96
CA ALA A 19 -6.16 -1.76 13.69
C ALA A 19 -6.38 -2.89 12.67
N GLY A 20 -7.12 -2.61 11.60
CA GLY A 20 -7.31 -3.56 10.51
C GLY A 20 -6.00 -3.79 9.76
N GLN A 21 -5.48 -5.02 9.74
CA GLN A 21 -4.31 -5.34 8.93
C GLN A 21 -4.72 -5.62 7.48
N VAL A 22 -4.18 -4.85 6.54
CA VAL A 22 -4.46 -4.98 5.11
C VAL A 22 -3.19 -5.41 4.37
N TRP A 23 -3.31 -6.52 3.66
CA TRP A 23 -2.27 -6.98 2.75
C TRP A 23 -2.54 -6.47 1.33
N LEU A 24 -1.52 -5.88 0.73
CA LEU A 24 -1.49 -5.48 -0.67
C LEU A 24 -0.34 -6.19 -1.38
N THR A 25 -0.49 -6.36 -2.68
CA THR A 25 0.60 -6.76 -3.55
C THR A 25 1.10 -5.52 -4.28
N MET A 26 2.42 -5.42 -4.45
CA MET A 26 3.04 -4.38 -5.26
C MET A 26 2.42 -4.36 -6.66
N ASP A 27 2.21 -3.15 -7.20
CA ASP A 27 1.60 -2.87 -8.50
C ASP A 27 0.14 -3.35 -8.64
N GLN A 28 -0.53 -3.64 -7.53
CA GLN A 28 -1.95 -4.00 -7.48
C GLN A 28 -2.76 -3.01 -6.65
N VAL A 29 -4.06 -2.92 -6.99
CA VAL A 29 -5.04 -2.11 -6.29
C VAL A 29 -6.06 -3.01 -5.59
N ARG A 30 -6.51 -2.62 -4.41
CA ARG A 30 -7.57 -3.31 -3.66
C ARG A 30 -8.61 -2.30 -3.16
N PRO A 31 -9.92 -2.52 -3.42
CA PRO A 31 -10.96 -1.72 -2.80
C PRO A 31 -11.05 -2.00 -1.30
N TYR A 32 -11.32 -0.96 -0.52
CA TYR A 32 -11.57 -1.02 0.90
C TYR A 32 -12.81 -0.19 1.24
N GLU A 33 -13.77 -0.84 1.90
CA GLU A 33 -14.99 -0.21 2.38
C GLU A 33 -14.75 0.31 3.80
N LEU A 34 -15.10 1.57 4.02
CA LEU A 34 -15.00 2.28 5.28
C LEU A 34 -16.25 2.03 6.11
N GLN A 35 -16.09 1.95 7.43
CA GLN A 35 -17.24 1.81 8.34
C GLN A 35 -18.03 3.11 8.51
N LYS A 36 -17.42 4.25 8.16
CA LYS A 36 -18.01 5.58 8.19
C LYS A 36 -17.46 6.44 7.05
N PRO A 37 -18.19 7.48 6.62
CA PRO A 37 -17.70 8.49 5.69
C PRO A 37 -16.33 9.06 6.08
N ALA A 38 -15.37 9.03 5.16
CA ALA A 38 -14.08 9.71 5.32
C ALA A 38 -14.19 11.19 4.93
N GLY A 39 -13.66 12.06 5.80
CA GLY A 39 -13.41 13.47 5.50
C GLY A 39 -11.92 13.75 5.24
N GLN A 40 -11.02 13.11 6.00
CA GLN A 40 -9.58 13.26 5.83
C GLN A 40 -8.87 11.90 5.89
N ILE A 41 -7.88 11.71 5.01
CA ILE A 41 -7.02 10.52 4.99
C ILE A 41 -5.56 10.95 5.07
N ILE A 42 -4.80 10.31 5.95
CA ILE A 42 -3.38 10.55 6.14
C ILE A 42 -2.62 9.25 5.90
N VAL A 43 -1.73 9.27 4.91
CA VAL A 43 -0.87 8.13 4.57
C VAL A 43 0.49 8.31 5.24
N GLY A 44 0.94 7.31 6.01
CA GLY A 44 2.23 7.37 6.70
C GLY A 44 3.42 7.45 5.74
N ASN A 45 3.47 6.57 4.73
CA ASN A 45 4.49 6.59 3.69
C ASN A 45 3.90 6.30 2.28
N PRO A 46 3.62 7.35 1.48
CA PRO A 46 3.11 7.24 0.10
C PRO A 46 4.03 6.52 -0.89
N ALA A 47 5.30 6.26 -0.54
CA ALA A 47 6.21 5.46 -1.36
C ALA A 47 5.96 3.95 -1.20
N ILE A 48 5.38 3.51 -0.07
CA ILE A 48 5.07 2.10 0.20
C ILE A 48 3.66 1.77 -0.27
N ALA A 49 2.68 2.57 0.15
CA ALA A 49 1.28 2.40 -0.24
C ALA A 49 0.61 3.76 -0.39
N ASP A 50 -0.41 3.82 -1.23
CA ASP A 50 -1.15 5.05 -1.52
C ASP A 50 -2.65 4.78 -1.59
N VAL A 51 -3.46 5.83 -1.58
CA VAL A 51 -4.92 5.73 -1.53
C VAL A 51 -5.59 6.71 -2.48
N THR A 52 -6.63 6.26 -3.17
CA THR A 52 -7.52 7.12 -3.93
C THR A 52 -8.93 6.96 -3.41
N VAL A 53 -9.60 8.08 -3.15
CA VAL A 53 -10.99 8.10 -2.69
C VAL A 53 -11.90 7.97 -3.91
N GLN A 54 -12.77 6.95 -3.91
CA GLN A 54 -13.80 6.82 -4.93
C GLN A 54 -15.05 7.60 -4.52
N ASP A 55 -15.47 7.42 -3.27
CA ASP A 55 -16.59 8.09 -2.63
C ASP A 55 -16.34 8.13 -1.11
N LYS A 56 -17.26 8.71 -0.34
CA LYS A 56 -17.05 8.90 1.10
C LYS A 56 -16.87 7.59 1.86
N GLU A 57 -17.40 6.47 1.38
CA GLU A 57 -17.38 5.19 2.10
C GLU A 57 -16.44 4.17 1.46
N ARG A 58 -15.83 4.50 0.32
CA ARG A 58 -14.97 3.56 -0.42
C ARG A 58 -13.71 4.18 -0.94
N VAL A 59 -12.61 3.48 -0.69
CA VAL A 59 -11.26 3.87 -1.12
C VAL A 59 -10.58 2.73 -1.87
N PHE A 60 -9.69 3.09 -2.79
CA PHE A 60 -8.78 2.16 -3.45
C PHE A 60 -7.39 2.30 -2.85
N LEU A 61 -6.86 1.18 -2.35
CA LEU A 61 -5.52 1.09 -1.78
C LEU A 61 -4.54 0.53 -2.81
N PHE A 62 -3.42 1.19 -3.02
CA PHE A 62 -2.38 0.80 -3.98
C PHE A 62 -1.13 0.35 -3.23
N GLY A 63 -0.60 -0.84 -3.57
CA GLY A 63 0.73 -1.27 -3.14
C GLY A 63 1.80 -0.76 -4.11
N LYS A 64 2.75 0.05 -3.65
CA LYS A 64 3.77 0.68 -4.51
C LYS A 64 5.17 0.07 -4.32
N ALA A 65 5.55 -0.20 -3.08
CA ALA A 65 6.84 -0.82 -2.78
C ALA A 65 6.73 -1.79 -1.59
N PRO A 66 7.53 -2.86 -1.53
CA PRO A 66 7.50 -3.79 -0.42
C PRO A 66 7.82 -3.09 0.90
N GLY A 67 7.02 -3.36 1.94
CA GLY A 67 7.22 -2.71 3.23
C GLY A 67 5.97 -2.72 4.12
N MET A 68 6.04 -1.94 5.18
CA MET A 68 4.93 -1.69 6.10
C MET A 68 4.71 -0.20 6.25
N THR A 69 3.46 0.21 6.21
CA THR A 69 3.03 1.57 6.52
C THR A 69 1.63 1.53 7.10
N ASN A 70 1.02 2.68 7.31
CA ASN A 70 -0.33 2.80 7.82
C ASN A 70 -1.07 3.96 7.17
N ILE A 71 -2.40 3.88 7.25
CA ILE A 71 -3.30 4.90 6.75
C ILE A 71 -4.30 5.23 7.85
N TYR A 72 -4.30 6.49 8.29
CA TYR A 72 -5.27 7.02 9.24
C TYR A 72 -6.42 7.66 8.49
N ILE A 73 -7.63 7.41 8.96
CA ILE A 73 -8.86 7.94 8.38
C ILE A 73 -9.63 8.68 9.48
N PHE A 74 -10.08 9.88 9.15
CA PHE A 74 -10.89 10.75 9.99
C PHE A 74 -12.16 11.16 9.23
N ASP A 75 -13.23 11.48 9.96
CA ASP A 75 -14.46 12.03 9.38
C ASP A 75 -14.34 13.54 9.11
N ASP A 76 -15.42 14.14 8.62
CA ASP A 76 -15.49 15.57 8.28
C ASP A 76 -15.33 16.47 9.54
N GLU A 77 -15.60 15.93 10.74
CA GLU A 77 -15.43 16.59 12.03
C GLU A 77 -14.04 16.37 12.66
N GLY A 78 -13.14 15.66 11.96
CA GLY A 78 -11.79 15.35 12.42
C GLY A 78 -11.75 14.28 13.52
N GLN A 79 -12.83 13.55 13.75
CA GLN A 79 -12.84 12.42 14.67
C GLN A 79 -12.21 11.19 14.01
N PHE A 80 -11.53 10.39 14.82
CA PHE A 80 -10.89 9.17 14.36
C PHE A 80 -11.94 8.14 13.88
N VAL A 81 -11.75 7.64 12.65
CA VAL A 81 -12.59 6.61 12.05
C VAL A 81 -11.89 5.26 12.06
N ASP A 82 -10.68 5.17 11.49
CA ASP A 82 -9.95 3.90 11.35
C ASP A 82 -8.44 4.11 11.19
N ASN A 83 -7.66 3.07 11.48
CA ASN A 83 -6.22 2.99 11.24
C ASN A 83 -5.89 1.65 10.57
N LEU A 84 -5.51 1.71 9.30
CA LEU A 84 -5.16 0.53 8.51
C LEU A 84 -3.66 0.27 8.60
N LEU A 85 -3.27 -0.89 9.10
CA LEU A 85 -1.88 -1.34 9.03
C LEU A 85 -1.64 -2.01 7.68
N ILE A 86 -0.98 -1.30 6.76
CA ILE A 86 -0.73 -1.75 5.41
C ILE A 86 0.58 -2.52 5.33
N ARG A 87 0.52 -3.70 4.70
CA ARG A 87 1.70 -4.49 4.41
C ARG A 87 1.73 -4.87 2.94
N VAL A 88 2.74 -4.40 2.24
CA VAL A 88 2.91 -4.61 0.81
C VAL A 88 3.94 -5.70 0.58
N ARG A 89 3.57 -6.73 -0.17
CA ARG A 89 4.48 -7.78 -0.63
C ARG A 89 4.92 -7.48 -2.05
N ALA A 90 6.15 -7.84 -2.40
CA ALA A 90 6.55 -7.88 -3.80
C ALA A 90 5.62 -8.84 -4.56
N THR A 91 5.26 -8.48 -5.79
CA THR A 91 4.60 -9.44 -6.69
C THR A 91 5.60 -10.54 -7.02
N THR A 92 5.18 -11.80 -6.86
CA THR A 92 6.00 -12.98 -7.15
C THR A 92 5.33 -13.89 -8.16
N GLN A 93 4.09 -13.59 -8.54
CA GLN A 93 3.45 -14.26 -9.66
C GLN A 93 4.22 -13.93 -10.93
N ASP A 94 4.49 -14.98 -11.72
CA ASP A 94 5.11 -14.85 -13.02
C ASP A 94 6.43 -14.09 -12.95
N MET A 95 7.21 -14.31 -11.88
CA MET A 95 8.47 -13.62 -11.67
C MET A 95 9.60 -14.62 -11.37
N LEU A 96 10.72 -14.47 -12.08
CA LEU A 96 11.92 -15.30 -11.90
C LEU A 96 13.08 -14.40 -11.48
N VAL A 97 13.73 -14.76 -10.38
CA VAL A 97 14.94 -14.08 -9.92
C VAL A 97 16.14 -14.94 -10.27
N MET A 98 17.06 -14.40 -11.07
CA MET A 98 18.31 -15.05 -11.46
C MET A 98 19.46 -14.44 -10.68
N HIS A 99 20.26 -15.29 -10.05
CA HIS A 99 21.47 -14.90 -9.32
C HIS A 99 22.72 -15.36 -10.07
N ARG A 100 23.59 -14.42 -10.44
CA ARG A 100 24.91 -14.69 -11.04
C ARG A 100 26.00 -14.13 -10.13
N GLY A 101 26.41 -14.92 -9.14
CA GLY A 101 27.27 -14.42 -8.07
C GLY A 101 26.53 -13.40 -7.21
N ALA A 102 27.05 -12.17 -7.12
CA ALA A 102 26.40 -11.06 -6.41
C ALA A 102 25.37 -10.31 -7.26
N GLU A 103 25.34 -10.55 -8.58
CA GLU A 103 24.41 -9.91 -9.50
C GLU A 103 23.03 -10.58 -9.37
N ARG A 104 22.00 -9.75 -9.14
CA ARG A 104 20.60 -10.17 -9.10
C ARG A 104 19.84 -9.52 -10.24
N THR A 105 19.15 -10.32 -11.04
CA THR A 105 18.28 -9.83 -12.12
C THR A 105 16.91 -10.46 -11.99
N THR A 106 15.86 -9.63 -12.02
CA THR A 106 14.48 -10.07 -11.96
C THR A 106 13.83 -10.03 -13.35
N TYR A 107 13.09 -11.09 -13.69
CA TYR A 107 12.33 -11.24 -14.92
C TYR A 107 10.85 -11.41 -14.61
N THR A 108 9.97 -10.94 -15.49
CA THR A 108 8.56 -11.34 -15.50
C THR A 108 8.32 -12.34 -16.63
N CYS A 109 7.81 -13.52 -16.29
CA CYS A 109 7.66 -14.68 -17.14
C CYS A 109 6.18 -15.00 -17.35
N THR A 110 5.63 -14.53 -18.46
CA THR A 110 4.30 -14.96 -18.92
C THR A 110 4.47 -16.12 -19.92
N THR A 111 4.39 -15.86 -21.23
CA THR A 111 4.77 -16.83 -22.27
C THR A 111 6.29 -16.87 -22.48
N ASN A 112 6.93 -15.70 -22.42
CA ASN A 112 8.38 -15.53 -22.43
C ASN A 112 8.79 -14.72 -21.19
N CYS A 113 10.06 -14.83 -20.79
CA CYS A 113 10.62 -14.07 -19.67
C CYS A 113 11.26 -12.77 -20.20
N GLU A 114 10.71 -11.63 -19.77
CA GLU A 114 11.24 -10.30 -20.10
C GLU A 114 11.88 -9.68 -18.84
N PRO A 115 13.02 -8.97 -18.95
CA PRO A 115 13.67 -8.35 -17.80
C PRO A 115 12.81 -7.20 -17.25
N THR A 116 12.76 -7.07 -15.92
CA THR A 116 12.05 -5.98 -15.23
C THR A 116 12.99 -5.21 -14.31
N MET A 117 12.68 -3.93 -14.09
CA MET A 117 13.40 -3.11 -13.12
C MET A 117 12.78 -3.33 -11.73
N THR A 118 13.40 -4.19 -10.92
CA THR A 118 12.93 -4.44 -9.56
C THR A 118 13.89 -3.85 -8.53
N VAL A 119 13.34 -3.27 -7.46
CA VAL A 119 14.15 -2.74 -6.36
C VAL A 119 15.01 -3.87 -5.74
N GLY A 120 16.31 -3.63 -5.67
CA GLY A 120 17.30 -4.58 -5.16
C GLY A 120 17.89 -5.53 -6.20
N ASP A 121 17.63 -5.32 -7.49
CA ASP A 121 18.43 -5.89 -8.58
C ASP A 121 19.76 -5.12 -8.73
N ASP A 122 20.70 -5.69 -9.48
CA ASP A 122 22.02 -5.09 -9.70
C ASP A 122 21.93 -3.70 -10.34
N THR A 123 22.73 -2.76 -9.81
CA THR A 123 22.74 -1.35 -10.21
C THR A 123 23.06 -1.14 -11.69
N GLN A 124 23.91 -1.96 -12.30
CA GLN A 124 24.28 -1.79 -13.71
C GLN A 124 23.09 -2.12 -14.62
N THR A 125 22.41 -3.24 -14.36
CA THR A 125 21.20 -3.62 -15.09
C THR A 125 20.06 -2.61 -14.87
N PHE A 126 19.91 -2.11 -13.64
CA PHE A 126 18.91 -1.08 -13.32
C PHE A 126 19.14 0.23 -14.09
N THR A 127 20.38 0.71 -14.19
CA THR A 127 20.70 1.95 -14.93
C THR A 127 20.49 1.79 -16.43
N GLU A 128 20.91 0.68 -17.02
CA GLU A 128 20.76 0.42 -18.46
C GLU A 128 19.28 0.30 -18.87
N LEU A 129 18.48 -0.45 -18.10
CA LEU A 129 17.04 -0.56 -18.34
C LEU A 129 16.32 0.79 -18.15
N ASN A 130 16.66 1.57 -17.13
CA ASN A 130 16.08 2.91 -16.93
C ASN A 130 16.34 3.84 -18.10
N GLN A 131 17.55 3.80 -18.67
CA GLN A 131 17.90 4.62 -19.83
C GLN A 131 17.09 4.23 -21.06
N GLN A 132 16.90 2.92 -21.29
CA GLN A 132 16.08 2.41 -22.39
C GLN A 132 14.60 2.78 -22.21
N VAL A 133 14.04 2.61 -21.01
CA VAL A 133 12.66 2.97 -20.69
C VAL A 133 12.45 4.48 -20.86
N SER A 134 13.33 5.31 -20.32
CA SER A 134 13.28 6.77 -20.48
C SER A 134 13.29 7.19 -21.95
N THR A 135 14.16 6.60 -22.76
CA THR A 135 14.25 6.86 -24.20
C THR A 135 12.95 6.48 -24.92
N LYS A 136 12.39 5.30 -24.61
CA LYS A 136 11.12 4.83 -25.19
C LYS A 136 9.94 5.71 -24.79
N VAL A 137 9.88 6.14 -23.53
CA VAL A 137 8.85 7.07 -23.04
C VAL A 137 8.97 8.43 -23.74
N GLN A 138 10.18 8.98 -23.88
CA GLN A 138 10.40 10.23 -24.61
C GLN A 138 9.96 10.13 -26.08
N GLN A 139 10.25 9.00 -26.74
CA GLN A 139 9.79 8.75 -28.11
C GLN A 139 8.26 8.66 -28.20
N ALA A 140 7.61 8.01 -27.23
CA ALA A 140 6.15 7.93 -27.17
C ALA A 140 5.49 9.31 -26.95
N LEU A 141 6.09 10.16 -26.11
CA LEU A 141 5.63 11.53 -25.88
C LEU A 141 5.79 12.43 -27.11
N GLN A 142 6.83 12.21 -27.92
CA GLN A 142 7.04 12.94 -29.18
C GLN A 142 6.13 12.47 -30.32
N ALA A 143 5.57 11.25 -30.23
CA ALA A 143 4.71 10.66 -31.25
C ALA A 143 3.21 10.98 -31.08
N THR A 144 2.83 11.73 -30.04
CA THR A 144 1.44 12.18 -29.88
C THR A 144 1.23 13.45 -30.72
N PRO A 145 0.44 13.41 -31.81
CA PRO A 145 0.13 14.61 -32.55
C PRO A 145 -0.73 15.53 -31.67
N GLN A 146 -0.46 16.84 -31.73
CA GLN A 146 -1.30 17.87 -31.11
C GLN A 146 -2.72 17.86 -31.67
#